data_AF-A0A1D6LRR5-F1
#
_entry.id   AF-A0A1D6LRR5-F1
#
_cell.length_a   1.000
_cell.length_b   1.000
_cell.length_c   1.000
_cell.angle_alpha   90.00
_cell.angle_beta   90.00
_cell.angle_gamma   90.00
#
_symmetry.space_group_name_H-M   'P 1'
#
loop_
_entity.id
_entity.type
_entity.pdbx_description
1 polymer ?
#
loop_
_entity_poly.entity_id
_entity_poly.type
_entity_poly.pdbx_seq_one_letter_code
_entity_poly.pdbx_strand_id
1 'polypeptide(L)'
;MKILESKIHSLETFLRSRRNKRRGHAVPLTLTLKEDYVHIRAKRGQATNSQSLAERLGRKKISERMKLLQDLVPECSKIIGKAIMLDEIINYVQSLQRQVEFLSMKLATVNPELGFDIEQIISKQMLLSQD
;
A
#
# COMPACT_ATOMS: atom_id res chain seq x y z
N MET A 1 -1.78 68.55 -5.86
CA MET A 1 -1.94 67.27 -5.11
C MET A 1 -3.10 66.40 -5.62
N LYS A 2 -4.28 66.94 -5.99
CA LYS A 2 -5.46 66.17 -6.46
C LYS A 2 -5.21 65.18 -7.62
N ILE A 3 -4.33 65.54 -8.56
CA ILE A 3 -4.00 64.69 -9.73
C ILE A 3 -3.21 63.44 -9.30
N LEU A 4 -2.35 63.56 -8.28
CA LEU A 4 -1.55 62.45 -7.79
C LEU A 4 -2.41 61.46 -7.01
N GLU A 5 -3.36 61.96 -6.20
CA GLU A 5 -4.32 61.13 -5.47
C GLU A 5 -5.25 60.35 -6.41
N SER A 6 -5.71 60.99 -7.50
CA SER A 6 -6.50 60.31 -8.54
C SER A 6 -5.71 59.19 -9.22
N LYS A 7 -4.42 59.40 -9.51
CA LYS A 7 -3.53 58.37 -10.06
C LYS A 7 -3.26 57.23 -9.08
N ILE A 8 -3.09 57.54 -7.80
CA ILE A 8 -2.92 56.53 -6.73
C ILE A 8 -4.19 55.69 -6.61
N HIS A 9 -5.37 56.31 -6.58
CA HIS A 9 -6.64 55.59 -6.50
C HIS A 9 -6.93 54.74 -7.75
N SER A 10 -6.55 55.24 -8.94
CA SER A 10 -6.63 54.48 -10.19
C SER A 10 -5.65 53.30 -10.22
N LEU A 11 -4.46 53.44 -9.62
CA LEU A 11 -3.50 52.35 -9.46
C LEU A 11 -3.95 51.33 -8.42
N GLU A 12 -4.51 51.79 -7.30
CA GLU A 12 -5.08 50.93 -6.26
C GLU A 12 -6.23 50.09 -6.81
N THR A 13 -7.15 50.69 -7.56
CA THR A 13 -8.26 49.98 -8.22
C THR A 13 -7.78 49.01 -9.29
N PHE A 14 -6.75 49.38 -10.07
CA PHE A 14 -6.14 48.51 -11.07
C PHE A 14 -5.38 47.33 -10.44
N LEU A 15 -4.61 47.57 -9.38
CA LEU A 15 -3.89 46.52 -8.64
C LEU A 15 -4.86 45.62 -7.86
N ARG A 16 -5.94 46.16 -7.31
CA ARG A 16 -7.04 45.40 -6.68
C ARG A 16 -7.78 44.53 -7.70
N SER A 17 -7.98 45.03 -8.92
CA SER A 17 -8.54 44.27 -10.05
C SER A 17 -7.59 43.16 -10.54
N ARG A 18 -6.26 43.44 -10.61
CA ARG A 18 -5.23 42.41 -10.91
C ARG A 18 -5.07 41.36 -9.81
N ARG A 19 -5.26 41.72 -8.53
CA ARG A 19 -5.23 40.78 -7.39
C ARG A 19 -6.37 39.75 -7.49
N ASN A 20 -7.54 40.15 -8.00
CA ASN A 20 -8.65 39.23 -8.25
C ASN A 20 -8.47 38.34 -9.51
N LYS A 21 -7.65 38.75 -10.49
CA LYS A 21 -7.44 38.00 -11.74
C LYS A 21 -6.31 36.96 -11.70
N ARG A 22 -5.50 36.93 -10.62
CA ARG A 22 -4.47 35.89 -10.38
C ARG A 22 -4.91 34.80 -9.39
N ARG A 23 -6.21 34.56 -9.29
CA ARG A 23 -6.78 33.34 -8.68
C ARG A 23 -7.49 32.46 -9.71
N GLY A 24 -6.94 32.40 -10.93
CA GLY A 24 -7.26 31.38 -11.92
C GLY A 24 -6.00 30.58 -12.24
N HIS A 25 -5.97 29.32 -11.78
CA HIS A 25 -5.02 28.25 -12.10
C HIS A 25 -3.61 28.33 -11.49
N ALA A 26 -3.54 28.42 -10.17
CA ALA A 26 -2.86 27.34 -9.45
C ALA A 26 -3.97 26.35 -9.05
N VAL A 27 -3.80 25.07 -9.33
CA VAL A 27 -4.72 24.03 -8.84
C VAL A 27 -4.30 23.70 -7.41
N PRO A 28 -5.04 24.21 -6.42
CA PRO A 28 -5.52 23.36 -5.35
C PRO A 28 -7.03 23.28 -5.47
N LEU A 29 -7.49 22.04 -5.53
CA LEU A 29 -8.75 21.50 -5.05
C LEU A 29 -9.87 22.51 -4.71
N THR A 30 -11.06 22.14 -5.18
CA THR A 30 -12.39 22.44 -4.64
C THR A 30 -13.15 23.69 -5.11
N LEU A 31 -14.22 23.39 -5.87
CA LEU A 31 -15.54 24.06 -5.95
C LEU A 31 -15.73 25.20 -6.98
N THR A 32 -16.38 24.90 -8.11
CA THR A 32 -17.73 25.42 -8.47
C THR A 32 -18.09 25.09 -9.93
N LEU A 33 -18.82 24.00 -10.14
CA LEU A 33 -19.95 24.00 -11.06
C LEU A 33 -21.19 23.85 -10.16
N LYS A 34 -21.97 24.93 -10.04
CA LYS A 34 -23.28 24.92 -9.39
C LYS A 34 -24.27 24.30 -10.37
N GLU A 35 -24.18 23.00 -10.51
CA GLU A 35 -25.36 22.15 -10.69
C GLU A 35 -25.58 21.52 -9.33
N ASP A 36 -26.83 21.44 -8.88
CA ASP A 36 -27.21 20.80 -7.62
C ASP A 36 -26.97 19.28 -7.71
N TYR A 37 -25.71 18.88 -7.85
CA TYR A 37 -25.29 17.51 -7.72
C TYR A 37 -25.34 17.17 -6.24
N VAL A 38 -26.45 16.56 -5.84
CA VAL A 38 -26.46 15.75 -4.61
C VAL A 38 -25.24 14.85 -4.70
N HIS A 39 -24.25 15.07 -3.84
CA HIS A 39 -23.08 14.20 -3.72
C HIS A 39 -23.55 12.90 -3.05
N ILE A 40 -24.31 12.10 -3.80
CA ILE A 40 -24.67 10.75 -3.42
C ILE A 40 -23.38 9.96 -3.55
N ARG A 41 -22.91 9.38 -2.44
CA ARG A 41 -21.84 8.39 -2.47
C ARG A 41 -22.19 7.35 -3.54
N ALA A 42 -21.39 7.26 -4.59
CA ALA A 42 -21.56 6.22 -5.60
C ALA A 42 -21.70 4.86 -4.90
N LYS A 43 -22.69 4.06 -5.29
CA LYS A 43 -22.93 2.75 -4.67
C LYS A 43 -21.66 1.89 -4.82
N ARG A 44 -21.43 0.97 -3.89
CA ARG A 44 -20.26 0.08 -3.91
C ARG A 44 -20.12 -0.58 -5.28
N GLY A 45 -19.06 -0.24 -6.01
CA GLY A 45 -18.76 -0.80 -7.34
C GLY A 45 -19.21 0.03 -8.55
N GLN A 46 -19.74 1.23 -8.36
CA GLN A 46 -20.13 2.16 -9.45
C GLN A 46 -19.01 3.10 -9.90
N ALA A 47 -17.83 3.03 -9.29
CA ALA A 47 -16.70 3.84 -9.72
C ALA A 47 -16.20 3.33 -11.08
N THR A 48 -16.27 4.19 -12.10
CA THR A 48 -15.92 3.88 -13.49
C THR A 48 -14.55 4.41 -13.91
N ASN A 49 -13.89 5.24 -13.08
CA ASN A 49 -12.55 5.76 -13.35
C ASN A 49 -11.52 4.62 -13.28
N SER A 50 -10.62 4.56 -14.26
CA SER A 50 -9.52 3.59 -14.35
C SER A 50 -8.72 3.46 -13.05
N GLN A 51 -8.44 4.57 -12.36
CA GLN A 51 -7.71 4.56 -11.08
C GLN A 51 -8.44 3.77 -9.99
N SER A 52 -9.77 3.95 -9.89
CA SER A 52 -10.60 3.24 -8.91
C SER A 52 -10.76 1.75 -9.23
N LEU A 53 -10.78 1.40 -10.52
CA LEU A 53 -10.81 0.00 -10.98
C LEU A 53 -9.49 -0.70 -10.65
N ALA A 54 -8.36 -0.06 -10.93
CA ALA A 54 -7.04 -0.57 -10.60
C ALA A 54 -6.87 -0.81 -9.09
N GLU A 55 -7.28 0.15 -8.25
CA GLU A 55 -7.26 -0.01 -6.79
C GLU A 55 -8.12 -1.20 -6.33
N ARG A 56 -9.33 -1.35 -6.88
CA ARG A 56 -10.22 -2.46 -6.54
C ARG A 56 -9.60 -3.81 -6.90
N LEU A 57 -8.98 -3.93 -8.08
CA LEU A 57 -8.27 -5.14 -8.49
C LEU A 57 -7.09 -5.43 -7.55
N GLY A 58 -6.33 -4.41 -7.16
CA GLY A 58 -5.26 -4.54 -6.16
C GLY A 58 -5.78 -5.07 -4.82
N ARG A 59 -6.87 -4.51 -4.28
CA ARG A 59 -7.49 -4.98 -3.03
C ARG A 59 -8.01 -6.41 -3.13
N LYS A 60 -8.59 -6.79 -4.27
CA LYS A 60 -9.03 -8.19 -4.51
C LYS A 60 -7.84 -9.15 -4.47
N LYS A 61 -6.75 -8.83 -5.18
CA LYS A 61 -5.53 -9.64 -5.19
C LYS A 61 -4.94 -9.81 -3.78
N ILE A 62 -4.94 -8.76 -2.97
CA ILE A 62 -4.52 -8.84 -1.56
C ILE A 62 -5.45 -9.77 -0.77
N SER A 63 -6.77 -9.63 -0.92
CA SER A 63 -7.74 -10.48 -0.24
C SER A 63 -7.62 -11.96 -0.62
N GLU A 64 -7.39 -12.25 -1.90
CA GLU A 64 -7.17 -13.62 -2.39
C GLU A 64 -5.89 -14.22 -1.80
N ARG A 65 -4.77 -13.48 -1.83
CA ARG A 65 -3.52 -13.93 -1.20
C ARG A 65 -3.67 -14.15 0.31
N MET A 66 -4.42 -13.29 1.00
CA MET A 66 -4.66 -13.47 2.43
C MET A 66 -5.42 -14.75 2.74
N LYS A 67 -6.39 -15.11 1.89
CA LYS A 67 -7.13 -16.38 2.03
C LYS A 67 -6.22 -17.58 1.79
N LEU A 68 -5.40 -17.54 0.73
CA LEU A 68 -4.44 -18.61 0.46
C LEU A 68 -3.47 -18.82 1.63
N LEU A 69 -2.96 -17.74 2.22
CA LEU A 69 -2.10 -17.83 3.40
C LEU A 69 -2.82 -18.48 4.59
N GLN A 70 -4.08 -18.13 4.82
CA GLN A 70 -4.89 -18.72 5.89
C GLN A 70 -5.13 -20.22 5.69
N ASP A 71 -5.30 -20.67 4.45
CA ASP A 71 -5.56 -22.08 4.12
C ASP A 71 -4.30 -22.97 4.27
N LEU A 72 -3.10 -22.37 4.22
CA LEU A 72 -1.82 -23.10 4.33
C LEU A 72 -1.35 -23.30 5.78
N VAL A 73 -1.77 -22.43 6.70
CA VAL A 73 -1.27 -22.42 8.07
C VAL A 73 -2.27 -23.10 9.02
N PRO A 74 -1.84 -24.10 9.81
CA PRO A 74 -2.69 -24.73 10.81
C PRO A 74 -3.32 -23.69 11.74
N GLU A 75 -4.59 -23.90 12.10
CA GLU A 75 -5.34 -23.09 13.08
C GLU A 75 -5.55 -21.59 12.74
N CYS A 76 -4.97 -21.11 11.63
CA CYS A 76 -5.06 -19.73 11.17
C CYS A 76 -6.51 -19.29 10.83
N SER A 77 -7.39 -20.25 10.53
CA SER A 77 -8.82 -20.02 10.29
C SER A 77 -9.59 -19.45 11.49
N LYS A 78 -9.09 -19.67 12.71
CA LYS A 78 -9.73 -19.22 13.97
C LYS A 78 -9.27 -17.83 14.41
N ILE A 79 -8.21 -17.29 13.79
CA ILE A 79 -7.57 -16.05 14.22
C ILE A 79 -8.39 -14.84 13.75
N ILE A 80 -8.75 -13.97 14.68
CA ILE A 80 -9.47 -12.73 14.41
C ILE A 80 -8.46 -11.60 14.22
N GLY A 81 -8.50 -10.96 13.04
CA GLY A 81 -7.67 -9.81 12.74
C GLY A 81 -6.48 -10.14 11.86
N LYS A 82 -6.20 -9.26 10.90
CA LYS A 82 -5.18 -9.48 9.86
C LYS A 82 -3.74 -9.42 10.36
N ALA A 83 -3.47 -8.60 11.37
CA ALA A 83 -2.12 -8.46 11.92
C ALA A 83 -1.71 -9.75 12.65
N ILE A 84 -2.51 -10.17 13.62
CA ILE A 84 -2.29 -11.39 14.40
C ILE A 84 -2.23 -12.63 13.47
N MET A 85 -3.08 -12.68 12.44
CA MET A 85 -3.03 -13.74 11.42
C MET A 85 -1.64 -13.83 10.75
N LEU A 86 -1.08 -12.68 10.35
CA LEU A 86 0.24 -12.63 9.72
C LEU A 86 1.36 -12.98 10.70
N ASP A 87 1.25 -12.55 11.97
CA ASP A 87 2.21 -12.93 13.01
C ASP A 87 2.25 -14.45 13.19
N GLU A 88 1.08 -15.11 13.20
CA GLU A 88 1.02 -16.56 13.31
C GLU A 88 1.58 -17.29 12.08
N ILE A 89 1.35 -16.74 10.89
CA ILE A 89 1.96 -17.26 9.65
C ILE A 89 3.49 -17.17 9.74
N ILE A 90 4.04 -16.05 10.22
CA ILE A 90 5.47 -15.87 10.41
C ILE A 90 6.01 -16.89 11.42
N ASN A 91 5.32 -17.06 12.56
CA ASN A 91 5.69 -18.04 13.58
C ASN A 91 5.73 -19.46 13.01
N TYR A 92 4.74 -19.83 12.20
CA TYR A 92 4.68 -21.15 11.57
C TYR A 92 5.85 -21.38 10.61
N VAL A 93 6.17 -20.41 9.74
CA VAL A 93 7.33 -20.49 8.84
C VAL A 93 8.63 -20.66 9.61
N GLN A 94 8.86 -19.88 10.66
CA GLN A 94 10.05 -20.00 11.50
C GLN A 94 10.12 -21.36 12.21
N SER A 95 8.98 -21.90 12.64
CA SER A 95 8.93 -23.23 13.25
C SER A 95 9.30 -24.34 12.25
N LEU A 96 8.89 -24.21 10.98
CA LEU A 96 9.26 -25.14 9.92
C LEU A 96 10.75 -25.05 9.59
N GLN A 97 11.31 -23.84 9.52
CA GLN A 97 12.75 -23.64 9.31
C GLN A 97 13.58 -24.34 10.40
N ARG A 98 13.21 -24.18 11.67
CA ARG A 98 13.87 -24.88 12.79
C ARG A 98 13.72 -26.40 12.70
N GLN A 99 12.56 -26.90 12.28
CA GLN A 99 12.36 -28.34 12.07
C GLN A 99 13.27 -28.89 10.96
N VAL A 100 13.41 -28.16 9.85
CA VAL A 100 14.30 -28.53 8.75
C VAL A 100 15.76 -28.55 9.22
N GLU A 101 16.21 -27.52 9.94
CA GLU A 101 17.55 -27.45 10.50
C GLU A 101 17.83 -28.64 11.44
N PHE A 102 16.92 -28.90 12.38
CA PHE A 102 17.04 -30.00 13.33
C PHE A 102 17.12 -31.37 12.63
N LEU A 103 16.28 -31.61 11.61
CA LEU A 103 16.30 -32.85 10.84
C LEU A 103 17.58 -32.97 10.01
N SER A 104 18.07 -31.87 9.46
CA SER A 104 19.34 -31.83 8.70
C SER A 104 20.52 -32.22 9.59
N MET A 105 20.57 -31.67 10.81
CA MET A 105 21.58 -32.04 11.81
C MET A 105 21.48 -33.53 12.20
N LYS A 106 20.26 -34.05 12.44
CA LYS A 106 20.06 -35.48 12.72
C LYS A 106 20.44 -36.38 11.54
N LEU A 107 20.26 -35.93 10.32
CA LEU A 107 20.64 -36.71 9.14
C LEU A 107 22.15 -36.74 8.96
N ALA A 108 22.83 -35.61 9.20
CA ALA A 108 24.29 -35.53 9.15
C ALA A 108 24.98 -36.47 10.16
N THR A 109 24.38 -36.71 11.32
CA THR A 109 24.93 -37.67 12.30
C THR A 109 24.72 -39.14 11.89
N VAL A 110 23.70 -39.44 11.08
CA VAL A 110 23.38 -40.80 10.61
C VAL A 110 24.05 -41.11 9.27
N ASN A 111 24.21 -40.12 8.40
CA ASN A 111 24.90 -40.21 7.13
C ASN A 111 25.63 -38.88 6.80
N PRO A 112 26.92 -38.75 7.14
CA PRO A 112 27.64 -37.48 7.02
C PRO A 112 27.84 -37.00 5.56
N GLU A 113 27.81 -37.89 4.56
CA GLU A 113 27.98 -37.50 3.15
C GLU A 113 26.78 -36.69 2.61
N LEU A 114 25.56 -36.96 3.10
CA LEU A 114 24.35 -36.24 2.70
C LEU A 114 24.14 -34.92 3.45
N GLY A 115 24.75 -34.77 4.64
CA GLY A 115 24.63 -33.57 5.46
C GLY A 115 25.26 -32.32 4.83
N PHE A 116 26.38 -32.47 4.12
CA PHE A 116 27.10 -31.36 3.50
C PHE A 116 26.35 -30.73 2.31
N ASP A 117 25.60 -31.52 1.53
CA ASP A 117 24.83 -31.02 0.39
C ASP A 117 23.63 -30.18 0.85
N ILE A 118 22.96 -30.62 1.92
CA ILE A 118 21.82 -29.92 2.51
C ILE A 118 22.25 -28.59 3.15
N GLU A 119 23.34 -28.57 3.91
CA GLU A 119 23.94 -27.35 4.48
C GLU A 119 24.32 -26.32 3.40
N GLN A 120 24.93 -26.78 2.29
CA GLN A 120 25.22 -25.91 1.15
C GLN A 120 23.95 -25.33 0.52
N ILE A 121 22.90 -26.13 0.35
CA ILE A 121 21.63 -25.70 -0.25
C ILE A 121 20.94 -24.65 0.63
N ILE A 122 20.88 -24.89 1.95
CA ILE A 122 20.28 -23.95 2.92
C ILE A 122 21.08 -22.64 2.94
N SER A 123 22.40 -22.72 3.05
CA SER A 123 23.28 -21.54 3.06
C SER A 123 23.14 -20.70 1.79
N LYS A 124 23.03 -21.36 0.64
CA LYS A 124 22.87 -20.68 -0.66
C LYS A 124 21.51 -20.01 -0.81
N GLN A 125 20.43 -20.61 -0.30
CA GLN A 125 19.09 -20.00 -0.29
C GLN A 125 19.01 -18.76 0.62
N MET A 126 19.68 -18.78 1.77
CA MET A 126 19.73 -17.64 2.68
C MET A 126 20.48 -16.44 2.10
N LEU A 127 21.56 -16.68 1.34
CA LEU A 127 22.32 -15.65 0.64
C LEU A 127 21.55 -15.03 -0.54
N LEU A 128 20.72 -15.80 -1.22
CA LEU A 128 19.89 -15.33 -2.35
C LEU A 128 18.70 -14.46 -1.92
N SER A 129 18.39 -14.38 -0.63
CA SER A 129 17.25 -13.62 -0.09
C SER A 129 17.61 -12.18 0.33
N GLN A 130 18.82 -11.70 0.04
CA GLN A 130 19.32 -10.36 0.43
C GLN A 130 19.30 -9.29 -0.68
N ASP A 131 18.79 -9.59 -1.88
CA ASP A 131 18.65 -8.63 -3.00
C ASP A 131 17.21 -8.16 -3.24
#